data_AF-A0A930JGR7-F1
#
_entry.id   AF-A0A930JGR7-F1
#
_cell.length_a   1.000
_cell.length_b   1.000
_cell.length_c   1.000
_cell.angle_alpha   90.00
_cell.angle_beta   90.00
_cell.angle_gamma   90.00
#
_symmetry.space_group_name_H-M   'P 1'
#
loop_
_entity.id
_entity.type
_entity.pdbx_description
1 polymer ?
#
loop_
_entity_poly.entity_id
_entity_poly.type
_entity_poly.pdbx_seq_one_letter_code
_entity_poly.pdbx_strand_id
1 'polypeptide(L)'
;MKKIIGFIFNADNIFSRIICSLVYIVVYDLAFNGFVFKLFHYMGIDYIPMPATTYMIWAIISIFPILFYKGIKVLSSFFTIFLYIMVYIPFVHAIFTMWGIDTFTKFTYSLLMSFLFSLYFCIGTSNTIFKNIIIAPQIPFKWVEFFTILLTAILVITNIGSMHFVNIFTQSDLMYELRAQNAENAEGGSTILAYIKGALFGAFYPFLLINYLGEKKWLKTALITAAYFLLFMIDMQKLTFFMPFALIALCFFIKRQRNAFNMRLHSTVMYLLSAASIGIINMKNEVLQLGAGFIVILRTTAVAGWLTQYYLRFFSVNDKPYTLYSHINIINLLTDYYPYADSLGKTVAYGSQNANANFLLTDGVAAAGIFGLLLIGLVFYVLLHILNSISYRYRLSDLLVIFLPTLSYILNTSLFTTLLSNGLLILILLLGCTENPIDIRLNNNKNEQ
;
A
#
# COMPACT_ATOMS: atom_id res chain seq x y z
N MET A 1 24.56 5.54 25.34
CA MET A 1 23.29 5.79 24.61
C MET A 1 23.37 5.54 23.10
N LYS A 2 24.27 6.19 22.33
CA LYS A 2 24.35 5.99 20.85
C LYS A 2 24.55 4.53 20.38
N LYS A 3 25.37 3.73 21.10
CA LYS A 3 25.58 2.29 20.78
C LYS A 3 24.32 1.43 21.02
N ILE A 4 23.56 1.71 22.07
CA ILE A 4 22.32 1.00 22.41
C ILE A 4 21.21 1.34 21.39
N ILE A 5 21.05 2.62 21.05
CA ILE A 5 20.09 3.06 20.01
C ILE A 5 20.49 2.47 18.64
N GLY A 6 21.78 2.44 18.33
CA GLY A 6 22.29 1.79 17.13
C GLY A 6 22.01 0.28 17.08
N PHE A 7 21.92 -0.39 18.24
CA PHE A 7 21.62 -1.81 18.34
C PHE A 7 20.13 -2.12 18.18
N ILE A 8 19.26 -1.34 18.84
CA ILE A 8 17.79 -1.55 18.89
C ILE A 8 17.09 -1.19 17.58
N PHE A 9 17.69 -0.34 16.75
CA PHE A 9 17.09 0.12 15.50
C PHE A 9 17.64 -0.60 14.25
N ASN A 10 18.61 -1.51 14.40
CA ASN A 10 19.28 -2.09 13.25
C ASN A 10 18.59 -3.37 12.75
N ALA A 11 18.29 -3.43 11.44
CA ALA A 11 17.71 -4.59 10.78
C ALA A 11 18.65 -5.80 10.70
N ASP A 12 19.96 -5.61 10.70
CA ASP A 12 20.92 -6.74 10.65
C ASP A 12 20.91 -7.56 11.96
N ASN A 13 20.42 -6.97 13.06
CA ASN A 13 20.34 -7.64 14.34
C ASN A 13 18.98 -8.34 14.51
N ILE A 14 19.01 -9.66 14.74
CA ILE A 14 17.80 -10.47 14.94
C ILE A 14 17.04 -10.03 16.20
N PHE A 15 17.74 -9.77 17.30
CA PHE A 15 17.11 -9.37 18.56
C PHE A 15 16.38 -8.03 18.45
N SER A 16 16.96 -7.08 17.72
CA SER A 16 16.36 -5.78 17.41
C SER A 16 15.00 -5.94 16.70
N ARG A 17 14.96 -6.76 15.64
CA ARG A 17 13.73 -7.03 14.87
C ARG A 17 12.65 -7.69 15.72
N ILE A 18 13.04 -8.67 16.57
CA ILE A 18 12.12 -9.36 17.48
C ILE A 18 11.56 -8.39 18.53
N ILE A 19 12.42 -7.64 19.23
CA ILE A 19 12.00 -6.69 20.26
C ILE A 19 11.07 -5.62 19.67
N CYS A 20 11.44 -5.06 18.52
CA CYS A 20 10.64 -4.04 17.85
C CYS A 20 9.26 -4.59 17.45
N SER A 21 9.21 -5.80 16.89
CA SER A 21 7.95 -6.45 16.52
C SER A 21 7.11 -6.79 17.75
N LEU A 22 7.71 -7.31 18.83
CA LEU A 22 7.04 -7.60 20.10
C LEU A 22 6.37 -6.34 20.69
N VAL A 23 7.12 -5.25 20.78
CA VAL A 23 6.58 -3.97 21.26
C VAL A 23 5.41 -3.54 20.38
N TYR A 24 5.56 -3.61 19.06
CA TYR A 24 4.52 -3.19 18.14
C TYR A 24 3.25 -4.05 18.25
N ILE A 25 3.35 -5.38 18.30
CA ILE A 25 2.16 -6.25 18.40
C ILE A 25 1.42 -6.03 19.73
N VAL A 26 2.14 -5.93 20.86
CA VAL A 26 1.52 -5.70 22.17
C VAL A 26 0.80 -4.36 22.19
N VAL A 27 1.44 -3.31 21.68
CA VAL A 27 0.83 -1.99 21.60
C VAL A 27 -0.33 -1.95 20.62
N TYR A 28 -0.25 -2.70 19.52
CA TYR A 28 -1.34 -2.82 18.57
C TYR A 28 -2.57 -3.47 19.22
N ASP A 29 -2.41 -4.55 19.96
CA ASP A 29 -3.50 -5.21 20.69
C ASP A 29 -4.15 -4.27 21.73
N LEU A 30 -3.32 -3.56 22.51
CA LEU A 30 -3.78 -2.55 23.45
C LEU A 30 -4.54 -1.40 22.77
N ALA A 31 -4.05 -0.92 21.62
CA ALA A 31 -4.70 0.13 20.85
C ALA A 31 -6.00 -0.35 20.22
N PHE A 32 -6.04 -1.60 19.76
CA PHE A 32 -7.23 -2.19 19.19
C PHE A 32 -8.31 -2.34 20.26
N ASN A 33 -8.00 -2.87 21.44
CA ASN A 33 -8.96 -2.98 22.53
C ASN A 33 -9.36 -1.60 23.10
N GLY A 34 -8.36 -0.79 23.48
CA GLY A 34 -8.54 0.46 24.22
C GLY A 34 -9.13 1.62 23.40
N PHE A 35 -9.00 1.57 22.06
CA PHE A 35 -9.53 2.61 21.18
C PHE A 35 -10.49 2.04 20.13
N VAL A 36 -10.06 1.08 19.30
CA VAL A 36 -10.87 0.60 18.15
C VAL A 36 -12.14 -0.09 18.63
N PHE A 37 -12.03 -1.13 19.44
CA PHE A 37 -13.18 -1.86 19.95
C PHE A 37 -14.04 -0.98 20.86
N LYS A 38 -13.42 -0.30 21.83
CA LYS A 38 -14.14 0.58 22.77
C LYS A 38 -15.04 1.61 22.06
N LEU A 39 -14.53 2.29 21.03
CA LEU A 39 -15.26 3.37 20.36
C LEU A 39 -16.05 2.92 19.13
N PHE A 40 -15.66 1.84 18.45
CA PHE A 40 -16.21 1.43 17.14
C PHE A 40 -16.83 0.03 17.14
N HIS A 41 -17.10 -0.60 18.29
CA HIS A 41 -17.79 -1.90 18.35
C HIS A 41 -19.14 -1.90 17.62
N TYR A 42 -19.85 -0.77 17.59
CA TYR A 42 -21.12 -0.61 16.86
C TYR A 42 -20.99 -0.86 15.35
N MET A 43 -19.78 -0.78 14.79
CA MET A 43 -19.51 -1.11 13.39
C MET A 43 -19.45 -2.62 13.15
N GLY A 44 -19.74 -3.47 14.14
CA GLY A 44 -19.62 -4.93 14.02
C GLY A 44 -18.18 -5.43 14.09
N ILE A 45 -17.31 -4.68 14.79
CA ILE A 45 -15.93 -5.07 15.07
C ILE A 45 -15.91 -5.92 16.34
N ASP A 46 -15.28 -7.09 16.27
CA ASP A 46 -15.15 -8.00 17.39
C ASP A 46 -13.84 -7.80 18.16
N TYR A 47 -13.89 -8.09 19.45
CA TYR A 47 -12.70 -8.33 20.25
C TYR A 47 -12.96 -9.38 21.32
N ILE A 48 -12.39 -10.57 21.13
CA ILE A 48 -12.33 -11.61 22.16
C ILE A 48 -10.98 -11.52 22.86
N PRO A 49 -10.95 -11.29 24.19
CA PRO A 49 -9.71 -11.35 24.96
C PRO A 49 -9.03 -12.70 24.78
N MET A 50 -7.77 -12.69 24.33
CA MET A 50 -7.01 -13.91 24.11
C MET A 50 -6.51 -14.49 25.45
N PRO A 51 -6.77 -15.78 25.75
CA PRO A 51 -6.09 -16.47 26.86
C PRO A 51 -4.58 -16.46 26.66
N ALA A 52 -3.81 -16.60 27.75
CA ALA A 52 -2.35 -16.53 27.72
C ALA A 52 -1.71 -17.47 26.67
N THR A 53 -2.23 -18.70 26.52
CA THR A 53 -1.76 -19.68 25.53
C THR A 53 -1.99 -19.20 24.09
N THR A 54 -3.21 -18.74 23.78
CA THR A 54 -3.57 -18.21 22.46
C THR A 54 -2.77 -16.95 22.14
N TYR A 55 -2.56 -16.07 23.12
CA TYR A 55 -1.75 -14.86 22.98
C TYR A 55 -0.29 -15.19 22.62
N MET A 56 0.31 -16.18 23.29
CA MET A 56 1.67 -16.65 22.96
C MET A 56 1.75 -17.20 21.54
N ILE A 57 0.76 -17.99 21.10
CA ILE A 57 0.75 -18.54 19.74
C ILE A 57 0.61 -17.41 18.71
N TRP A 58 -0.33 -16.49 18.94
CA TRP A 58 -0.51 -15.30 18.09
C TRP A 58 0.79 -14.48 17.99
N ALA A 59 1.48 -14.26 19.10
CA ALA A 59 2.75 -13.52 19.12
C ALA A 59 3.84 -14.24 18.32
N ILE A 60 3.98 -15.56 18.49
CA ILE A 60 4.96 -16.37 17.74
C ILE A 60 4.69 -16.29 16.23
N ILE A 61 3.44 -16.52 15.81
CA ILE A 61 3.06 -16.46 14.39
C ILE A 61 3.30 -15.05 13.84
N SER A 62 2.95 -14.02 14.60
CA SER A 62 3.12 -12.62 14.18
C SER A 62 4.60 -12.25 14.00
N ILE A 63 5.49 -12.76 14.84
CA ILE A 63 6.93 -12.42 14.77
C ILE A 63 7.67 -13.25 13.73
N PHE A 64 7.25 -14.48 13.47
CA PHE A 64 8.01 -15.44 12.67
C PHE A 64 8.54 -14.87 11.32
N PRO A 65 7.74 -14.15 10.50
CA PRO A 65 8.24 -13.63 9.23
C PRO A 65 9.39 -12.62 9.34
N ILE A 66 9.40 -11.77 10.39
CA ILE A 66 10.43 -10.71 10.52
C ILE A 66 11.84 -11.28 10.74
N LEU A 67 11.95 -12.55 11.16
CA LEU A 67 13.22 -13.24 11.32
C LEU A 67 14.00 -13.32 10.00
N PHE A 68 13.30 -13.30 8.86
CA PHE A 68 13.91 -13.35 7.53
C PHE A 68 14.26 -11.97 6.95
N TYR A 69 13.78 -10.87 7.55
CA TYR A 69 13.95 -9.51 7.03
C TYR A 69 15.35 -8.90 7.22
N LYS A 70 16.15 -8.76 6.18
CA LYS A 70 17.55 -8.27 6.28
C LYS A 70 17.73 -6.78 5.97
N GLY A 71 16.73 -5.94 6.24
CA GLY A 71 16.73 -4.53 5.87
C GLY A 71 16.33 -4.27 4.42
N ILE A 72 16.24 -3.00 4.02
CA ILE A 72 15.86 -2.60 2.66
C ILE A 72 17.08 -2.70 1.74
N LYS A 73 17.31 -3.90 1.19
CA LYS A 73 18.39 -4.17 0.22
C LYS A 73 17.89 -4.17 -1.23
N VAL A 74 16.63 -4.52 -1.44
CA VAL A 74 15.94 -4.54 -2.73
C VAL A 74 14.57 -3.86 -2.61
N LEU A 75 13.96 -3.52 -3.75
CA LEU A 75 12.67 -2.84 -3.77
C LEU A 75 11.56 -3.70 -3.12
N SER A 76 11.59 -5.02 -3.32
CA SER A 76 10.60 -5.91 -2.71
C SER A 76 10.60 -5.87 -1.17
N SER A 77 11.77 -5.69 -0.54
CA SER A 77 11.89 -5.59 0.92
C SER A 77 11.18 -4.35 1.47
N PHE A 78 11.08 -3.28 0.67
CA PHE A 78 10.32 -2.07 1.02
C PHE A 78 8.82 -2.33 1.00
N PHE A 79 8.28 -2.94 -0.05
CA PHE A 79 6.86 -3.31 -0.09
C PHE A 79 6.51 -4.27 1.05
N THR A 80 7.33 -5.30 1.23
CA THR A 80 7.06 -6.37 2.21
C THR A 80 7.04 -5.84 3.64
N ILE A 81 7.94 -4.90 4.02
CA ILE A 81 7.96 -4.41 5.40
C ILE A 81 6.74 -3.56 5.75
N PHE A 82 6.25 -2.73 4.81
CA PHE A 82 5.03 -1.95 5.02
C PHE A 82 3.80 -2.84 5.06
N LEU A 83 3.71 -3.82 4.15
CA LEU A 83 2.65 -4.83 4.20
C LEU A 83 2.70 -5.63 5.51
N TYR A 84 3.89 -5.93 6.02
CA TYR A 84 4.03 -6.66 7.29
C TYR A 84 3.46 -5.84 8.46
N ILE A 85 3.85 -4.57 8.55
CA ILE A 85 3.41 -3.68 9.64
C ILE A 85 1.91 -3.37 9.54
N MET A 86 1.43 -2.98 8.36
CA MET A 86 0.09 -2.38 8.20
C MET A 86 -0.98 -3.37 7.72
N VAL A 87 -0.60 -4.55 7.26
CA VAL A 87 -1.56 -5.56 6.75
C VAL A 87 -1.42 -6.88 7.49
N TYR A 88 -0.25 -7.50 7.48
CA TYR A 88 -0.04 -8.82 8.08
C TYR A 88 -0.35 -8.85 9.58
N ILE A 89 0.27 -7.96 10.37
CA ILE A 89 0.05 -7.92 11.83
C ILE A 89 -1.44 -7.68 12.16
N PRO A 90 -2.10 -6.65 11.60
CA PRO A 90 -3.54 -6.45 11.77
C PRO A 90 -4.40 -7.64 11.34
N PHE A 91 -4.08 -8.28 10.20
CA PHE A 91 -4.82 -9.42 9.67
C PHE A 91 -4.76 -10.63 10.60
N VAL A 92 -3.56 -10.98 11.07
CA VAL A 92 -3.37 -12.09 12.02
C VAL A 92 -4.02 -11.77 13.36
N HIS A 93 -3.89 -10.55 13.88
CA HIS A 93 -4.59 -10.13 15.10
C HIS A 93 -6.11 -10.24 14.98
N ALA A 94 -6.69 -9.78 13.87
CA ALA A 94 -8.12 -9.84 13.62
C ALA A 94 -8.66 -11.27 13.68
N ILE A 95 -7.95 -12.22 13.08
CA ILE A 95 -8.34 -13.65 13.09
C ILE A 95 -8.39 -14.22 14.51
N PHE A 96 -7.47 -13.83 15.38
CA PHE A 96 -7.42 -14.35 16.74
C PHE A 96 -8.44 -13.69 17.68
N THR A 97 -8.89 -12.46 17.37
CA THR A 97 -9.85 -11.68 18.17
C THR A 97 -11.31 -11.78 17.68
N MET A 98 -11.55 -12.35 16.50
CA MET A 98 -12.87 -12.44 15.88
C MET A 98 -13.75 -13.56 16.46
N TRP A 99 -15.07 -13.32 16.52
CA TRP A 99 -16.07 -14.30 16.96
C TRP A 99 -16.60 -15.16 15.81
N GLY A 100 -16.98 -16.41 16.12
CA GLY A 100 -17.59 -17.34 15.16
C GLY A 100 -16.63 -18.02 14.18
N ILE A 101 -15.33 -17.72 14.21
CA ILE A 101 -14.34 -18.41 13.36
C ILE A 101 -13.86 -19.70 14.05
N ASP A 102 -13.91 -20.82 13.34
CA ASP A 102 -13.46 -22.10 13.87
C ASP A 102 -11.92 -22.13 14.03
N THR A 103 -11.46 -23.04 14.90
CA THR A 103 -10.04 -23.13 15.25
C THR A 103 -9.17 -23.55 14.07
N PHE A 104 -9.69 -24.39 13.17
CA PHE A 104 -8.94 -24.88 12.01
C PHE A 104 -8.72 -23.74 11.01
N THR A 105 -9.76 -22.99 10.66
CA THR A 105 -9.68 -21.79 9.82
C THR A 105 -8.74 -20.75 10.41
N LYS A 106 -8.87 -20.47 11.72
CA LYS A 106 -8.01 -19.52 12.44
C LYS A 106 -6.52 -19.82 12.23
N PHE A 107 -6.11 -21.07 12.46
CA PHE A 107 -4.70 -21.45 12.31
C PHE A 107 -4.28 -21.56 10.86
N THR A 108 -5.13 -22.07 9.97
CA THR A 108 -4.78 -22.26 8.55
C THR A 108 -4.47 -20.93 7.87
N TYR A 109 -5.34 -19.92 8.02
CA TYR A 109 -5.11 -18.60 7.45
C TYR A 109 -3.87 -17.93 8.05
N SER A 110 -3.69 -18.02 9.37
CA SER A 110 -2.56 -17.39 10.08
C SER A 110 -1.22 -18.01 9.67
N LEU A 111 -1.16 -19.34 9.56
CA LEU A 111 0.05 -20.06 9.13
C LEU A 111 0.36 -19.81 7.65
N LEU A 112 -0.64 -19.80 6.77
CA LEU A 112 -0.44 -19.48 5.35
C LEU A 112 0.11 -18.06 5.18
N MET A 113 -0.48 -17.08 5.88
CA MET A 113 0.03 -15.70 5.87
C MET A 113 1.47 -15.63 6.36
N SER A 114 1.80 -16.35 7.44
CA SER A 114 3.16 -16.39 7.99
C SER A 114 4.15 -16.98 6.99
N PHE A 115 3.76 -18.06 6.30
CA PHE A 115 4.53 -18.68 5.23
C PHE A 115 4.76 -17.71 4.06
N LEU A 116 3.71 -17.08 3.54
CA LEU A 116 3.81 -16.13 2.42
C LEU A 116 4.73 -14.93 2.76
N PHE A 117 4.56 -14.31 3.93
CA PHE A 117 5.41 -13.18 4.33
C PHE A 117 6.86 -13.59 4.61
N SER A 118 7.08 -14.80 5.13
CA SER A 118 8.44 -15.36 5.25
C SER A 118 9.09 -15.53 3.89
N LEU A 119 8.34 -16.04 2.89
CA LEU A 119 8.81 -16.13 1.50
C LEU A 119 9.13 -14.75 0.92
N TYR A 120 8.28 -13.74 1.14
CA TYR A 120 8.51 -12.39 0.64
C TYR A 120 9.79 -11.77 1.22
N PHE A 121 10.04 -11.95 2.52
CA PHE A 121 11.27 -11.47 3.17
C PHE A 121 12.52 -12.21 2.73
N CYS A 122 12.40 -13.46 2.27
CA CYS A 122 13.52 -14.22 1.71
C CYS A 122 13.93 -13.76 0.30
N ILE A 123 13.14 -12.90 -0.37
CA ILE A 123 13.53 -12.33 -1.66
C ILE A 123 14.73 -11.41 -1.44
N GLY A 124 15.90 -11.87 -1.86
CA GLY A 124 17.18 -11.17 -1.74
C GLY A 124 17.79 -10.84 -3.11
N THR A 125 18.98 -10.24 -3.10
CA THR A 125 19.74 -9.91 -4.31
C THR A 125 20.23 -11.14 -5.09
N SER A 126 20.40 -12.29 -4.42
CA SER A 126 20.87 -13.53 -5.05
C SER A 126 19.73 -14.49 -5.46
N ASN A 127 18.60 -14.44 -4.76
CA ASN A 127 17.48 -15.34 -4.96
C ASN A 127 16.39 -14.62 -5.77
N THR A 128 16.67 -14.40 -7.06
CA THR A 128 15.69 -13.81 -7.99
C THR A 128 15.38 -14.80 -9.12
N ILE A 129 14.09 -15.02 -9.37
CA ILE A 129 13.62 -15.90 -10.46
C ILE A 129 14.03 -15.30 -11.80
N PHE A 130 13.81 -13.99 -11.94
CA PHE A 130 14.21 -13.21 -13.11
C PHE A 130 15.46 -12.40 -12.79
N LYS A 131 16.27 -12.10 -13.81
CA LYS A 131 17.47 -11.28 -13.68
C LYS A 131 17.54 -10.27 -14.82
N ASN A 132 17.79 -9.01 -14.48
CA ASN A 132 18.17 -7.95 -15.40
C ASN A 132 17.24 -7.81 -16.62
N ILE A 133 15.93 -7.69 -16.38
CA ILE A 133 14.95 -7.52 -17.47
C ILE A 133 15.15 -6.13 -18.09
N ILE A 134 15.36 -6.11 -19.41
CA ILE A 134 15.39 -4.90 -20.23
C ILE A 134 14.44 -5.15 -21.40
N ILE A 135 13.54 -4.20 -21.65
CA ILE A 135 12.62 -4.28 -22.79
C ILE A 135 13.21 -3.40 -23.90
N ALA A 136 13.45 -4.00 -25.06
CA ALA A 136 13.94 -3.33 -26.26
C ALA A 136 12.86 -3.38 -27.37
N PRO A 137 12.74 -2.35 -28.24
CA PRO A 137 13.56 -1.12 -28.29
C PRO A 137 13.26 -0.15 -27.15
N GLN A 138 14.26 0.67 -26.78
CA GLN A 138 14.08 1.66 -25.71
C GLN A 138 13.40 2.93 -26.24
N ILE A 139 12.53 3.51 -25.41
CA ILE A 139 11.77 4.72 -25.71
C ILE A 139 12.57 5.93 -25.22
N PRO A 140 12.86 6.93 -26.08
CA PRO A 140 13.55 8.14 -25.67
C PRO A 140 12.77 8.90 -24.59
N PHE A 141 13.48 9.45 -23.60
CA PHE A 141 12.88 10.17 -22.47
C PHE A 141 11.90 11.29 -22.89
N LYS A 142 12.19 12.01 -23.98
CA LYS A 142 11.34 13.08 -24.52
C LYS A 142 9.93 12.62 -24.90
N TRP A 143 9.78 11.37 -25.35
CA TRP A 143 8.45 10.82 -25.65
C TRP A 143 7.63 10.62 -24.38
N VAL A 144 8.25 10.19 -23.28
CA VAL A 144 7.58 10.09 -21.98
C VAL A 144 7.12 11.47 -21.50
N GLU A 145 7.96 12.51 -21.66
CA GLU A 145 7.55 13.89 -21.38
C GLU A 145 6.35 14.31 -22.22
N PHE A 146 6.39 14.07 -23.54
CA PHE A 146 5.32 14.39 -24.47
C PHE A 146 4.00 13.69 -24.12
N PHE A 147 4.02 12.37 -23.92
CA PHE A 147 2.84 11.61 -23.54
C PHE A 147 2.26 12.06 -22.20
N THR A 148 3.11 12.41 -21.24
CA THR A 148 2.61 12.93 -19.95
C THR A 148 1.87 14.24 -20.13
N ILE A 149 2.42 15.18 -20.91
CA ILE A 149 1.77 16.46 -21.19
C ILE A 149 0.46 16.23 -21.95
N LEU A 150 0.47 15.38 -22.98
CA LEU A 150 -0.71 15.07 -23.78
C LEU A 150 -1.83 14.46 -22.93
N LEU A 151 -1.52 13.43 -22.13
CA LEU A 151 -2.50 12.77 -21.25
C LEU A 151 -3.03 13.72 -20.18
N THR A 152 -2.18 14.57 -19.62
CA THR A 152 -2.60 15.61 -18.67
C THR A 152 -3.54 16.61 -19.34
N ALA A 153 -3.23 17.06 -20.55
CA ALA A 153 -4.06 17.99 -21.29
C ALA A 153 -5.43 17.39 -21.64
N ILE A 154 -5.47 16.13 -22.13
CA ILE A 154 -6.72 15.40 -22.41
C ILE A 154 -7.57 15.33 -21.14
N LEU A 155 -6.97 14.95 -20.02
CA LEU A 155 -7.67 14.81 -18.75
C LEU A 155 -8.21 16.16 -18.23
N VAL A 156 -7.46 17.24 -18.42
CA VAL A 156 -7.89 18.60 -18.06
C VAL A 156 -9.03 19.09 -18.94
N ILE A 157 -8.92 18.94 -20.27
CA ILE A 157 -9.93 19.41 -21.23
C ILE A 157 -11.26 18.68 -21.00
N THR A 158 -11.20 17.37 -20.76
CA THR A 158 -12.41 16.55 -20.55
C THR A 158 -13.12 16.82 -19.23
N ASN A 159 -12.40 17.26 -18.19
CA ASN A 159 -12.95 17.49 -16.85
C ASN A 159 -13.04 18.97 -16.47
N ILE A 160 -12.86 19.90 -17.41
CA ILE A 160 -12.77 21.33 -17.07
C ILE A 160 -14.02 21.86 -16.36
N GLY A 161 -15.20 21.32 -16.68
CA GLY A 161 -16.48 21.67 -16.06
C GLY A 161 -16.69 21.09 -14.65
N SER A 162 -15.95 20.05 -14.27
CA SER A 162 -16.04 19.39 -12.96
C SER A 162 -14.85 19.71 -12.04
N MET A 163 -13.94 20.58 -12.48
CA MET A 163 -12.80 21.01 -11.67
C MET A 163 -13.24 22.00 -10.61
N HIS A 164 -12.93 21.67 -9.36
CA HIS A 164 -13.10 22.60 -8.25
C HIS A 164 -11.77 22.75 -7.49
N PHE A 165 -11.59 23.85 -6.79
CA PHE A 165 -10.51 24.01 -5.84
C PHE A 165 -11.12 24.27 -4.47
N VAL A 166 -11.04 23.26 -3.61
CA VAL A 166 -11.73 23.22 -2.31
C VAL A 166 -10.69 23.22 -1.18
N ASN A 167 -11.00 23.88 -0.07
CA ASN A 167 -10.11 23.85 1.09
C ASN A 167 -10.16 22.48 1.78
N ILE A 168 -9.06 21.74 1.69
CA ILE A 168 -8.90 20.36 2.19
C ILE A 168 -9.13 20.22 3.70
N PHE A 169 -8.91 21.30 4.47
CA PHE A 169 -8.95 21.28 5.92
C PHE A 169 -10.32 21.65 6.49
N THR A 170 -11.07 22.52 5.82
CA THR A 170 -12.34 23.05 6.34
C THR A 170 -13.56 22.49 5.62
N GLN A 171 -13.43 21.99 4.40
CA GLN A 171 -14.54 21.55 3.55
C GLN A 171 -14.41 20.06 3.19
N SER A 172 -14.26 19.20 4.21
CA SER A 172 -14.17 17.75 3.98
C SER A 172 -15.42 17.18 3.34
N ASP A 173 -16.59 17.66 3.76
CA ASP A 173 -17.88 17.07 3.39
C ASP A 173 -18.21 17.38 1.93
N LEU A 174 -18.01 18.64 1.53
CA LEU A 174 -18.07 19.07 0.13
C LEU A 174 -17.12 18.25 -0.77
N MET A 175 -15.92 17.92 -0.30
CA MET A 175 -15.03 17.06 -1.09
C MET A 175 -15.57 15.63 -1.24
N TYR A 176 -16.27 15.08 -0.24
CA TYR A 176 -16.89 13.76 -0.37
C TYR A 176 -18.11 13.79 -1.29
N GLU A 177 -18.91 14.86 -1.25
CA GLU A 177 -20.03 15.08 -2.17
C GLU A 177 -19.55 15.21 -3.61
N LEU A 178 -18.54 16.06 -3.87
CA LEU A 178 -17.96 16.22 -5.21
C LEU A 178 -17.34 14.91 -5.73
N ARG A 179 -16.77 14.09 -4.85
CA ARG A 179 -16.31 12.73 -5.25
C ARG A 179 -17.45 11.81 -5.61
N ALA A 180 -18.56 11.85 -4.88
CA ALA A 180 -19.74 11.05 -5.18
C ALA A 180 -20.35 11.49 -6.53
N GLN A 181 -20.51 12.79 -6.74
CA GLN A 181 -20.98 13.36 -8.01
C GLN A 181 -20.05 12.99 -9.18
N ASN A 182 -18.73 13.09 -8.99
CA ASN A 182 -17.78 12.70 -10.04
C ASN A 182 -17.79 11.19 -10.31
N ALA A 183 -18.15 10.36 -9.32
CA ALA A 183 -18.31 8.92 -9.51
C ALA A 183 -19.61 8.60 -10.28
N GLU A 184 -20.73 9.24 -9.94
CA GLU A 184 -22.01 9.08 -10.64
C GLU A 184 -21.93 9.57 -12.09
N ASN A 185 -21.30 10.72 -12.33
CA ASN A 185 -21.08 11.24 -13.67
C ASN A 185 -20.15 10.33 -14.52
N ALA A 186 -19.28 9.56 -13.87
CA ALA A 186 -18.40 8.59 -14.54
C ALA A 186 -19.11 7.27 -14.88
N GLU A 187 -20.22 6.91 -14.21
CA GLU A 187 -21.03 5.73 -14.56
C GLU A 187 -21.69 5.86 -15.95
N GLY A 188 -21.88 7.09 -16.44
CA GLY A 188 -22.38 7.39 -17.79
C GLY A 188 -21.32 7.62 -18.88
N GLY A 189 -20.03 7.72 -18.55
CA GLY A 189 -19.03 8.22 -19.50
C GLY A 189 -17.56 8.02 -19.14
N SER A 190 -16.96 6.97 -19.72
CA SER A 190 -15.51 6.73 -19.94
C SER A 190 -14.66 6.19 -18.78
N THR A 191 -14.76 4.87 -18.56
CA THR A 191 -13.81 4.07 -17.77
C THR A 191 -12.33 4.36 -18.12
N ILE A 192 -12.06 4.77 -19.37
CA ILE A 192 -10.73 5.15 -19.88
C ILE A 192 -10.12 6.34 -19.12
N LEU A 193 -10.91 7.38 -18.77
CA LEU A 193 -10.37 8.54 -18.05
C LEU A 193 -9.87 8.16 -16.65
N ALA A 194 -10.54 7.20 -15.99
CA ALA A 194 -10.09 6.68 -14.70
C ALA A 194 -8.73 5.97 -14.82
N TYR A 195 -8.50 5.19 -15.89
CA TYR A 195 -7.21 4.57 -16.17
C TYR A 195 -6.11 5.60 -16.46
N ILE A 196 -6.41 6.65 -17.24
CA ILE A 196 -5.45 7.73 -17.52
C ILE A 196 -5.06 8.44 -16.23
N LYS A 197 -6.05 8.76 -15.39
CA LYS A 197 -5.83 9.40 -14.09
C LYS A 197 -4.87 8.58 -13.21
N GLY A 198 -5.13 7.28 -13.07
CA GLY A 198 -4.29 6.40 -12.29
C GLY A 198 -2.89 6.20 -12.90
N ALA A 199 -2.78 6.15 -14.23
CA ALA A 199 -1.50 6.13 -14.94
C ALA A 199 -0.66 7.38 -14.67
N LEU A 200 -1.26 8.57 -14.75
CA LEU A 200 -0.58 9.84 -14.47
C LEU A 200 -0.09 9.88 -13.02
N PHE A 201 -0.99 9.58 -12.07
CA PHE A 201 -0.71 9.65 -10.65
C PHE A 201 0.32 8.61 -10.18
N GLY A 202 0.16 7.36 -10.60
CA GLY A 202 0.93 6.22 -10.11
C GLY A 202 2.21 5.92 -10.88
N ALA A 203 2.33 6.41 -12.12
CA ALA A 203 3.48 6.10 -12.99
C ALA A 203 4.19 7.34 -13.54
N PHE A 204 3.52 8.14 -14.38
CA PHE A 204 4.19 9.21 -15.14
C PHE A 204 4.69 10.34 -14.25
N TYR A 205 3.84 10.90 -13.39
CA TYR A 205 4.24 11.99 -12.50
C TYR A 205 5.35 11.61 -11.52
N PRO A 206 5.28 10.49 -10.75
CA PRO A 206 6.35 10.16 -9.81
C PRO A 206 7.66 9.85 -10.53
N PHE A 207 7.60 9.19 -11.70
CA PHE A 207 8.77 8.92 -12.52
C PHE A 207 9.44 10.21 -13.01
N LEU A 208 8.69 11.12 -13.64
CA LEU A 208 9.25 12.40 -14.14
C LEU A 208 9.72 13.32 -13.01
N LEU A 209 8.97 13.41 -11.91
CA LEU A 209 9.32 14.26 -10.76
C LEU A 209 10.70 13.90 -10.21
N ILE A 210 10.97 12.61 -10.02
CA ILE A 210 12.25 12.14 -9.48
C ILE A 210 13.39 12.30 -10.50
N ASN A 211 13.12 12.11 -11.79
CA ASN A 211 14.09 12.37 -12.83
C ASN A 211 14.50 13.85 -12.87
N TYR A 212 13.54 14.78 -12.86
CA TYR A 212 13.81 16.22 -12.85
C TYR A 212 14.48 16.70 -11.57
N LEU A 213 14.09 16.15 -10.42
CA LEU A 213 14.74 16.45 -9.15
C LEU A 213 16.19 15.91 -9.11
N GLY A 214 16.46 14.78 -9.76
CA GLY A 214 17.80 14.23 -9.93
C GLY A 214 18.69 15.10 -10.81
N GLU A 215 18.15 15.63 -11.91
CA GLU A 215 18.85 16.53 -12.84
C GLU A 215 18.88 18.00 -12.38
N LYS A 216 18.30 18.33 -11.21
CA LYS A 216 18.16 19.69 -10.68
C LYS A 216 17.38 20.66 -11.60
N LYS A 217 16.45 20.15 -12.42
CA LYS A 217 15.59 20.94 -13.30
C LYS A 217 14.36 21.48 -12.56
N TRP A 218 14.57 22.42 -11.65
CA TRP A 218 13.53 22.93 -10.73
C TRP A 218 12.25 23.44 -11.41
N LEU A 219 12.37 24.09 -12.58
CA LEU A 219 11.20 24.53 -13.34
C LEU A 219 10.32 23.36 -13.77
N LYS A 220 10.93 22.29 -14.30
CA LYS A 220 10.20 21.08 -14.70
C LYS A 220 9.62 20.34 -13.50
N THR A 221 10.32 20.33 -12.36
CA THR A 221 9.78 19.82 -11.09
C THR A 221 8.54 20.59 -10.66
N ALA A 222 8.57 21.93 -10.73
CA ALA A 222 7.42 22.77 -10.41
C ALA A 222 6.22 22.49 -11.34
N LEU A 223 6.45 22.26 -12.63
CA LEU A 223 5.40 21.89 -13.58
C LEU A 223 4.73 20.55 -13.24
N ILE A 224 5.50 19.51 -12.86
CA ILE A 224 4.91 18.23 -12.44
C ILE A 224 4.14 18.37 -11.13
N THR A 225 4.65 19.16 -10.17
CA THR A 225 3.92 19.47 -8.94
C THR A 225 2.60 20.20 -9.24
N ALA A 226 2.60 21.15 -10.18
CA ALA A 226 1.37 21.79 -10.64
C ALA A 226 0.40 20.79 -11.29
N ALA A 227 0.91 19.82 -12.07
CA ALA A 227 0.10 18.77 -12.67
C ALA A 227 -0.57 17.85 -11.61
N TYR A 228 0.06 17.61 -10.46
CA TYR A 228 -0.58 16.95 -9.32
C TYR A 228 -1.73 17.78 -8.74
N PHE A 229 -1.61 19.11 -8.68
CA PHE A 229 -2.72 19.96 -8.23
C PHE A 229 -3.89 19.97 -9.21
N LEU A 230 -3.62 19.98 -10.51
CA LEU A 230 -4.67 19.83 -11.52
C LEU A 230 -5.39 18.49 -11.36
N LEU A 231 -4.65 17.42 -11.08
CA LEU A 231 -5.24 16.10 -10.82
C LEU A 231 -6.10 16.09 -9.55
N PHE A 232 -5.64 16.77 -8.50
CA PHE A 232 -6.41 16.97 -7.27
C PHE A 232 -7.72 17.73 -7.52
N MET A 233 -7.71 18.74 -8.39
CA MET A 233 -8.92 19.49 -8.74
C MET A 233 -9.97 18.64 -9.44
N ILE A 234 -9.57 17.52 -10.05
CA ILE A 234 -10.47 16.59 -10.74
C ILE A 234 -10.96 15.49 -9.79
N ASP A 235 -10.08 14.96 -8.94
CA ASP A 235 -10.43 13.81 -8.11
C ASP A 235 -10.80 14.11 -6.66
N MET A 236 -10.49 15.32 -6.20
CA MET A 236 -10.71 15.78 -4.83
C MET A 236 -10.05 14.89 -3.77
N GLN A 237 -9.06 14.06 -4.09
CA GLN A 237 -8.44 13.14 -3.14
C GLN A 237 -7.31 13.80 -2.37
N LYS A 238 -7.37 13.78 -1.03
CA LYS A 238 -6.32 14.35 -0.15
C LYS A 238 -4.94 13.77 -0.48
N LEU A 239 -4.90 12.47 -0.79
CA LEU A 239 -3.68 11.76 -1.16
C LEU A 239 -3.03 12.36 -2.41
N THR A 240 -3.82 12.72 -3.43
CA THR A 240 -3.34 13.32 -4.68
C THR A 240 -2.64 14.66 -4.42
N PHE A 241 -3.20 15.48 -3.53
CA PHE A 241 -2.62 16.76 -3.14
C PHE A 241 -1.29 16.63 -2.38
N PHE A 242 -1.22 15.71 -1.40
CA PHE A 242 -0.03 15.58 -0.55
C PHE A 242 1.09 14.76 -1.20
N MET A 243 0.81 13.98 -2.24
CA MET A 243 1.78 13.10 -2.88
C MET A 243 3.06 13.81 -3.37
N PRO A 244 3.03 14.90 -4.17
CA PRO A 244 4.27 15.55 -4.63
C PRO A 244 5.16 16.02 -3.48
N PHE A 245 4.57 16.53 -2.40
CA PHE A 245 5.31 16.92 -1.20
C PHE A 245 5.93 15.72 -0.49
N ALA A 246 5.18 14.63 -0.36
CA ALA A 246 5.69 13.40 0.23
C ALA A 246 6.87 12.83 -0.58
N LEU A 247 6.78 12.84 -1.92
CA LEU A 247 7.85 12.39 -2.81
C LEU A 247 9.11 13.25 -2.66
N ILE A 248 8.97 14.59 -2.69
CA ILE A 248 10.09 15.52 -2.54
C ILE A 248 10.75 15.36 -1.16
N ALA A 249 9.96 15.35 -0.09
CA ALA A 249 10.46 15.20 1.28
C ALA A 249 11.20 13.87 1.48
N LEU A 250 10.62 12.77 0.98
CA LEU A 250 11.23 11.44 1.07
C LEU A 250 12.53 11.38 0.26
N CYS A 251 12.58 11.99 -0.93
CA CYS A 251 13.80 12.04 -1.74
C CYS A 251 14.95 12.74 -1.00
N PHE A 252 14.71 13.89 -0.38
CA PHE A 252 15.73 14.57 0.43
C PHE A 252 16.15 13.77 1.65
N PHE A 253 15.19 13.13 2.33
CA PHE A 253 15.47 12.35 3.53
C PHE A 253 16.35 11.13 3.22
N ILE A 254 16.01 10.37 2.17
CA ILE A 254 16.78 9.19 1.74
C ILE A 254 18.18 9.60 1.26
N LYS A 255 18.31 10.69 0.49
CA LYS A 255 19.61 11.16 -0.01
C LYS A 255 20.54 11.60 1.12
N ARG A 256 20.01 12.16 2.22
CA ARG A 256 20.81 12.63 3.36
C ARG A 256 21.39 11.49 4.20
N GLN A 257 20.66 10.38 4.37
CA GLN A 257 21.07 9.28 5.26
C GLN A 257 20.74 7.88 4.71
N ARG A 258 21.21 7.56 3.50
CA ARG A 258 20.89 6.32 2.78
C ARG A 258 21.05 5.03 3.59
N ASN A 259 22.21 4.84 4.23
CA ASN A 259 22.49 3.60 4.97
C ASN A 259 21.63 3.48 6.25
N ALA A 260 21.43 4.60 6.95
CA ALA A 260 20.60 4.60 8.14
C ALA A 260 19.13 4.37 7.79
N PHE A 261 18.64 4.96 6.69
CA PHE A 261 17.28 4.74 6.20
C PHE A 261 17.03 3.27 5.90
N ASN A 262 17.89 2.65 5.08
CA ASN A 262 17.70 1.26 4.65
C ASN A 262 17.70 0.26 5.81
N MET A 263 18.49 0.52 6.87
CA MET A 263 18.60 -0.38 8.02
C MET A 263 17.63 -0.07 9.16
N ARG A 264 17.20 1.19 9.33
CA ARG A 264 16.42 1.61 10.50
C ARG A 264 14.94 1.88 10.22
N LEU A 265 14.51 2.01 8.96
CA LEU A 265 13.13 2.40 8.61
C LEU A 265 12.07 1.55 9.33
N HIS A 266 12.22 0.23 9.30
CA HIS A 266 11.25 -0.68 9.93
C HIS A 266 11.03 -0.34 11.41
N SER A 267 12.13 -0.22 12.17
CA SER A 267 12.10 0.09 13.59
C SER A 267 11.58 1.49 13.87
N THR A 268 11.95 2.48 13.05
CA THR A 268 11.44 3.85 13.17
C THR A 268 9.94 3.90 12.98
N VAL A 269 9.40 3.22 11.96
CA VAL A 269 7.95 3.19 11.70
C VAL A 269 7.22 2.47 12.83
N MET A 270 7.67 1.28 13.24
CA MET A 270 7.03 0.50 14.31
C MET A 270 7.06 1.24 15.65
N TYR A 271 8.21 1.80 16.06
CA TYR A 271 8.29 2.54 17.32
C TYR A 271 7.51 3.85 17.28
N LEU A 272 7.51 4.57 16.15
CA LEU A 272 6.72 5.80 16.00
C LEU A 272 5.22 5.52 16.12
N LEU A 273 4.73 4.50 15.42
CA LEU A 273 3.32 4.10 15.50
C LEU A 273 2.96 3.58 16.90
N SER A 274 3.87 2.83 17.55
CA SER A 274 3.65 2.35 18.92
C SER A 274 3.58 3.52 19.91
N ALA A 275 4.55 4.43 19.87
CA ALA A 275 4.60 5.60 20.75
C ALA A 275 3.39 6.53 20.52
N ALA A 276 3.01 6.77 19.26
CA ALA A 276 1.83 7.53 18.92
C ALA A 276 0.55 6.87 19.47
N SER A 277 0.40 5.55 19.32
CA SER A 277 -0.76 4.81 19.81
C SER A 277 -0.86 4.86 21.34
N ILE A 278 0.25 4.61 22.06
CA ILE A 278 0.28 4.75 23.52
C ILE A 278 -0.07 6.18 23.94
N GLY A 279 0.51 7.18 23.27
CA GLY A 279 0.21 8.59 23.51
C GLY A 279 -1.28 8.85 23.41
N ILE A 280 -1.91 8.46 22.29
CA ILE A 280 -3.33 8.67 21.99
C ILE A 280 -4.24 7.96 23.02
N ILE A 281 -3.97 6.70 23.38
CA ILE A 281 -4.80 5.95 24.34
C ILE A 281 -4.80 6.63 25.72
N ASN A 282 -3.70 7.27 26.10
CA ASN A 282 -3.56 7.95 27.39
C ASN A 282 -3.96 9.43 27.35
N MET A 283 -4.42 9.96 26.20
CA MET A 283 -4.90 11.34 26.12
C MET A 283 -6.22 11.49 26.89
N LYS A 284 -6.26 12.48 27.80
CA LYS A 284 -7.47 12.81 28.56
C LYS A 284 -8.49 13.63 27.77
N ASN A 285 -8.04 14.40 26.77
CA ASN A 285 -8.92 15.20 25.94
C ASN A 285 -9.57 14.31 24.87
N GLU A 286 -10.86 14.03 25.04
CA GLU A 286 -11.62 13.09 24.21
C GLU A 286 -11.71 13.52 22.74
N VAL A 287 -11.84 14.83 22.46
CA VAL A 287 -11.94 15.35 21.09
C VAL A 287 -10.62 15.13 20.33
N LEU A 288 -9.50 15.46 20.99
CA LEU A 288 -8.18 15.25 20.41
C LEU A 288 -7.83 13.76 20.30
N GLN A 289 -8.22 12.97 21.30
CA GLN A 289 -8.04 11.52 21.27
C GLN A 289 -8.79 10.88 20.09
N LEU A 290 -10.06 11.25 19.89
CA LEU A 290 -10.87 10.75 18.79
C LEU A 290 -10.28 11.15 17.44
N GLY A 291 -9.93 12.42 17.25
CA GLY A 291 -9.38 12.93 15.99
C GLY A 291 -8.03 12.28 15.63
N ALA A 292 -7.09 12.24 16.59
CA ALA A 292 -5.77 11.64 16.37
C ALA A 292 -5.85 10.11 16.22
N GLY A 293 -6.67 9.46 17.06
CA GLY A 293 -6.86 8.00 17.02
C GLY A 293 -7.57 7.54 15.75
N PHE A 294 -8.51 8.33 15.21
CA PHE A 294 -9.12 8.02 13.92
C PHE A 294 -8.09 7.95 12.79
N ILE A 295 -7.14 8.91 12.75
CA ILE A 295 -6.13 8.97 11.69
C ILE A 295 -5.05 7.89 11.91
N VAL A 296 -4.46 7.82 13.10
CA VAL A 296 -3.28 7.00 13.37
C VAL A 296 -3.66 5.55 13.69
N ILE A 297 -4.62 5.35 14.59
CA ILE A 297 -5.00 4.00 15.03
C ILE A 297 -5.95 3.41 13.99
N LEU A 298 -7.15 3.99 13.83
CA LEU A 298 -8.19 3.38 12.99
C LEU A 298 -7.79 3.35 11.51
N ARG A 299 -7.36 4.48 10.91
CA ARG A 299 -7.12 4.62 9.45
C ARG A 299 -5.72 4.22 8.97
N THR A 300 -4.71 4.19 9.82
CA THR A 300 -3.34 3.86 9.40
C THR A 300 -2.91 2.46 9.82
N THR A 301 -3.28 2.01 11.03
CA THR A 301 -2.78 0.73 11.57
C THR A 301 -3.85 -0.35 11.62
N ALA A 302 -5.05 -0.04 12.10
CA ALA A 302 -6.09 -1.04 12.33
C ALA A 302 -6.97 -1.36 11.10
N VAL A 303 -6.86 -0.58 10.00
CA VAL A 303 -7.74 -0.73 8.81
C VAL A 303 -7.77 -2.15 8.29
N ALA A 304 -6.60 -2.71 8.04
CA ALA A 304 -6.51 -4.07 7.52
C ALA A 304 -7.07 -5.09 8.50
N GLY A 305 -6.98 -4.85 9.80
CA GLY A 305 -7.51 -5.74 10.84
C GLY A 305 -9.03 -5.78 10.84
N TRP A 306 -9.72 -4.64 10.95
CA TRP A 306 -11.18 -4.65 10.97
C TRP A 306 -11.79 -5.04 9.62
N LEU A 307 -11.16 -4.69 8.49
CA LEU A 307 -11.58 -5.19 7.17
C LEU A 307 -11.40 -6.71 7.06
N THR A 308 -10.38 -7.30 7.69
CA THR A 308 -10.21 -8.76 7.74
C THR A 308 -11.42 -9.42 8.41
N GLN A 309 -11.91 -8.84 9.52
CA GLN A 309 -13.10 -9.36 10.20
C GLN A 309 -14.35 -9.30 9.30
N TYR A 310 -14.55 -8.21 8.56
CA TYR A 310 -15.68 -8.10 7.63
C TYR A 310 -15.66 -9.16 6.53
N TYR A 311 -14.52 -9.32 5.85
CA TYR A 311 -14.38 -10.27 4.76
C TYR A 311 -14.49 -11.72 5.25
N LEU A 312 -13.83 -12.07 6.36
CA LEU A 312 -13.95 -13.42 6.92
C LEU A 312 -15.35 -13.70 7.46
N ARG A 313 -16.02 -12.72 8.07
CA ARG A 313 -17.41 -12.91 8.52
C ARG A 313 -18.33 -13.17 7.34
N PHE A 314 -18.21 -12.38 6.30
CA PHE A 314 -19.06 -12.49 5.14
C PHE A 314 -18.85 -13.83 4.40
N PHE A 315 -17.61 -14.21 4.12
CA PHE A 315 -17.32 -15.39 3.29
C PHE A 315 -17.12 -16.69 4.07
N SER A 316 -16.62 -16.64 5.32
CA SER A 316 -16.27 -17.85 6.09
C SER A 316 -17.21 -18.15 7.25
N VAL A 317 -17.92 -17.14 7.79
CA VAL A 317 -18.89 -17.36 8.88
C VAL A 317 -20.32 -17.42 8.35
N ASN A 318 -20.65 -16.59 7.36
CA ASN A 318 -21.98 -16.50 6.78
C ASN A 318 -22.13 -17.29 5.46
N ASP A 319 -21.09 -18.06 5.07
CA ASP A 319 -21.04 -18.93 3.90
C ASP A 319 -21.55 -18.29 2.60
N LYS A 320 -21.23 -17.00 2.39
CA LYS A 320 -21.61 -16.29 1.16
C LYS A 320 -20.75 -16.74 -0.04
N PRO A 321 -21.32 -16.78 -1.26
CA PRO A 321 -20.61 -17.29 -2.44
C PRO A 321 -19.31 -16.52 -2.73
N TYR A 322 -18.19 -17.21 -2.94
CA TYR A 322 -16.98 -16.52 -3.40
C TYR A 322 -17.16 -15.90 -4.78
N THR A 323 -16.43 -14.83 -5.05
CA THR A 323 -16.51 -14.13 -6.34
C THR A 323 -15.80 -14.88 -7.47
N LEU A 324 -14.89 -15.82 -7.19
CA LEU A 324 -14.09 -16.49 -8.21
C LEU A 324 -13.40 -15.52 -9.18
N TYR A 325 -12.87 -14.41 -8.64
CA TYR A 325 -12.23 -13.31 -9.38
C TYR A 325 -13.14 -12.50 -10.32
N SER A 326 -14.43 -12.79 -10.41
CA SER A 326 -15.39 -12.03 -11.23
C SER A 326 -15.61 -10.58 -10.75
N HIS A 327 -15.11 -10.19 -9.58
CA HIS A 327 -15.07 -8.77 -9.18
C HIS A 327 -14.08 -7.94 -10.01
N ILE A 328 -13.25 -8.59 -10.84
CA ILE A 328 -12.39 -7.95 -11.83
C ILE A 328 -13.18 -7.84 -13.13
N ASN A 329 -13.40 -6.62 -13.63
CA ASN A 329 -14.24 -6.35 -14.80
C ASN A 329 -13.92 -7.23 -16.03
N ILE A 330 -12.62 -7.49 -16.28
CA ILE A 330 -12.19 -8.33 -17.41
C ILE A 330 -12.66 -9.78 -17.24
N ILE A 331 -12.60 -10.32 -16.03
CA ILE A 331 -13.04 -11.69 -15.72
C ILE A 331 -14.56 -11.75 -15.70
N ASN A 332 -15.23 -10.72 -15.18
CA ASN A 332 -16.68 -10.66 -15.23
C ASN A 332 -17.20 -10.67 -16.67
N LEU A 333 -16.56 -9.91 -17.55
CA LEU A 333 -16.94 -9.87 -18.97
C LEU A 333 -16.83 -11.25 -19.65
N LEU A 334 -15.92 -12.11 -19.19
CA LEU A 334 -15.73 -13.47 -19.73
C LEU A 334 -16.64 -14.52 -19.07
N THR A 335 -16.94 -14.36 -17.79
CA THR A 335 -17.63 -15.38 -16.98
C THR A 335 -19.10 -15.07 -16.70
N ASP A 336 -19.47 -13.79 -16.71
CA ASP A 336 -20.76 -13.23 -16.29
C ASP A 336 -21.26 -13.79 -14.94
N TYR A 337 -20.33 -14.14 -14.06
CA TYR A 337 -20.63 -14.92 -12.85
C TYR A 337 -20.87 -14.06 -11.60
N TYR A 338 -20.49 -12.78 -11.60
CA TYR A 338 -20.38 -12.00 -10.37
C TYR A 338 -21.65 -12.09 -9.49
N PRO A 339 -21.56 -12.70 -8.29
CA PRO A 339 -22.76 -13.17 -7.57
C PRO A 339 -23.48 -12.06 -6.78
N TYR A 340 -23.10 -10.80 -6.98
CA TYR A 340 -23.56 -9.66 -6.19
C TYR A 340 -24.03 -8.51 -7.08
N ALA A 341 -25.02 -7.74 -6.62
CA ALA A 341 -25.55 -6.60 -7.37
C ALA A 341 -24.67 -5.34 -7.25
N ASP A 342 -24.01 -5.17 -6.09
CA ASP A 342 -23.17 -4.02 -5.77
C ASP A 342 -21.68 -4.32 -5.89
N SER A 343 -20.86 -3.27 -5.82
CA SER A 343 -19.41 -3.43 -5.69
C SER A 343 -19.03 -4.22 -4.43
N LEU A 344 -17.99 -5.04 -4.54
CA LEU A 344 -17.58 -5.99 -3.50
C LEU A 344 -17.41 -5.31 -2.12
N GLY A 345 -16.80 -4.13 -2.09
CA GLY A 345 -16.60 -3.37 -0.86
C GLY A 345 -17.92 -2.93 -0.20
N LYS A 346 -18.94 -2.57 -0.98
CA LYS A 346 -20.30 -2.29 -0.46
C LYS A 346 -20.98 -3.57 0.02
N THR A 347 -20.89 -4.65 -0.75
CA THR A 347 -21.54 -5.93 -0.43
C THR A 347 -21.04 -6.50 0.89
N VAL A 348 -19.72 -6.55 1.11
CA VAL A 348 -19.12 -7.11 2.33
C VAL A 348 -19.44 -6.25 3.57
N ALA A 349 -19.71 -4.96 3.37
CA ALA A 349 -20.16 -4.05 4.42
C ALA A 349 -21.69 -3.94 4.53
N TYR A 350 -22.45 -4.83 3.87
CA TYR A 350 -23.92 -4.82 3.85
C TYR A 350 -24.53 -3.46 3.46
N GLY A 351 -23.91 -2.78 2.49
CA GLY A 351 -24.37 -1.49 1.95
C GLY A 351 -24.03 -0.27 2.82
N SER A 352 -23.44 -0.44 4.00
CA SER A 352 -23.16 0.69 4.92
C SER A 352 -22.05 1.61 4.43
N GLN A 353 -21.02 1.06 3.77
CA GLN A 353 -19.86 1.81 3.29
C GLN A 353 -19.14 1.03 2.19
N ASN A 354 -18.30 1.70 1.41
CA ASN A 354 -17.41 1.01 0.48
C ASN A 354 -16.16 0.48 1.21
N ALA A 355 -16.23 -0.73 1.76
CA ALA A 355 -15.15 -1.39 2.49
C ALA A 355 -14.10 -2.02 1.54
N ASN A 356 -13.50 -1.18 0.71
CA ASN A 356 -12.36 -1.58 -0.11
C ASN A 356 -11.20 -2.02 0.78
N ALA A 357 -10.66 -3.20 0.48
CA ALA A 357 -9.58 -3.80 1.24
C ALA A 357 -8.35 -4.07 0.37
N ASN A 358 -7.25 -4.42 1.04
CA ASN A 358 -6.03 -4.84 0.37
C ASN A 358 -6.25 -6.11 -0.48
N PHE A 359 -5.29 -6.40 -1.35
CA PHE A 359 -5.36 -7.52 -2.29
C PHE A 359 -5.49 -8.92 -1.64
N LEU A 360 -5.00 -9.11 -0.41
CA LEU A 360 -5.11 -10.41 0.26
C LEU A 360 -6.57 -10.70 0.64
N LEU A 361 -7.35 -9.67 0.94
CA LEU A 361 -8.77 -9.79 1.26
C LEU A 361 -9.64 -9.82 0.00
N THR A 362 -9.40 -8.90 -0.94
CA THR A 362 -10.20 -8.74 -2.17
C THR A 362 -9.91 -9.84 -3.20
N ASP A 363 -8.65 -9.99 -3.62
CA ASP A 363 -8.25 -10.99 -4.62
C ASP A 363 -7.89 -12.35 -3.99
N GLY A 364 -7.80 -12.41 -2.66
CA GLY A 364 -7.53 -13.64 -1.92
C GLY A 364 -8.78 -14.25 -1.32
N VAL A 365 -9.16 -13.77 -0.12
CA VAL A 365 -10.29 -14.30 0.66
C VAL A 365 -11.61 -14.25 -0.11
N ALA A 366 -11.97 -13.10 -0.69
CA ALA A 366 -13.23 -12.96 -1.42
C ALA A 366 -13.23 -13.69 -2.78
N ALA A 367 -12.06 -13.97 -3.35
CA ALA A 367 -11.96 -14.68 -4.61
C ALA A 367 -12.23 -16.18 -4.46
N ALA A 368 -11.56 -16.85 -3.52
CA ALA A 368 -11.71 -18.29 -3.31
C ALA A 368 -11.23 -18.75 -1.91
N GLY A 369 -11.47 -17.92 -0.88
CA GLY A 369 -11.08 -18.22 0.49
C GLY A 369 -9.56 -18.45 0.64
N ILE A 370 -9.20 -19.58 1.26
CA ILE A 370 -7.80 -19.94 1.52
C ILE A 370 -7.01 -20.22 0.24
N PHE A 371 -7.65 -20.83 -0.77
CA PHE A 371 -7.00 -21.11 -2.05
C PHE A 371 -6.76 -19.84 -2.84
N GLY A 372 -7.72 -18.91 -2.81
CA GLY A 372 -7.55 -17.57 -3.39
C GLY A 372 -6.40 -16.82 -2.70
N LEU A 373 -6.32 -16.89 -1.37
CA LEU A 373 -5.23 -16.28 -0.60
C LEU A 373 -3.84 -16.84 -0.97
N LEU A 374 -3.73 -18.16 -1.13
CA LEU A 374 -2.49 -18.80 -1.59
C LEU A 374 -2.15 -18.36 -3.02
N LEU A 375 -3.12 -18.40 -3.94
CA LEU A 375 -2.91 -18.05 -5.33
C LEU A 375 -2.44 -16.60 -5.48
N ILE A 376 -3.17 -15.63 -4.90
CA ILE A 376 -2.78 -14.23 -5.00
C ILE A 376 -1.47 -13.95 -4.28
N GLY A 377 -1.18 -14.67 -3.18
CA GLY A 377 0.09 -14.57 -2.50
C GLY A 377 1.27 -14.99 -3.39
N LEU A 378 1.12 -16.07 -4.15
CA LEU A 378 2.12 -16.51 -5.12
C LEU A 378 2.21 -15.56 -6.33
N VAL A 379 1.09 -15.03 -6.82
CA VAL A 379 1.11 -14.00 -7.88
C VAL A 379 1.87 -12.76 -7.42
N PHE A 380 1.63 -12.31 -6.18
CA PHE A 380 2.36 -11.19 -5.59
C PHE A 380 3.85 -11.51 -5.39
N TYR A 381 4.19 -12.74 -4.98
CA TYR A 381 5.58 -13.21 -4.93
C TYR A 381 6.29 -13.05 -6.28
N VAL A 382 5.66 -13.50 -7.37
CA VAL A 382 6.19 -13.35 -8.74
C VAL A 382 6.32 -11.88 -9.12
N LEU A 383 5.34 -11.04 -8.79
CA LEU A 383 5.40 -9.60 -9.03
C LEU A 383 6.61 -8.95 -8.34
N LEU A 384 6.89 -9.30 -7.08
CA LEU A 384 8.06 -8.79 -6.36
C LEU A 384 9.39 -9.15 -7.06
N HIS A 385 9.48 -10.35 -7.66
CA HIS A 385 10.64 -10.74 -8.47
C HIS A 385 10.77 -9.90 -9.75
N ILE A 386 9.66 -9.64 -10.44
CA ILE A 386 9.64 -8.77 -11.64
C ILE A 386 10.10 -7.35 -11.27
N LEU A 387 9.57 -6.78 -10.18
CA LEU A 387 9.92 -5.45 -9.70
C LEU A 387 11.43 -5.33 -9.40
N ASN A 388 12.00 -6.31 -8.70
CA ASN A 388 13.43 -6.33 -8.41
C ASN A 388 14.29 -6.44 -9.68
N SER A 389 13.81 -7.20 -10.68
CA SER A 389 14.56 -7.45 -11.92
C SER A 389 14.65 -6.22 -12.82
N ILE A 390 13.57 -5.43 -12.88
CA ILE A 390 13.52 -4.18 -13.65
C ILE A 390 14.23 -3.03 -12.90
N SER A 391 14.24 -3.11 -11.57
CA SER A 391 14.89 -2.13 -10.69
C SER A 391 16.42 -2.07 -10.83
N TYR A 392 17.08 -3.07 -11.44
CA TYR A 392 18.54 -3.16 -11.51
C TYR A 392 19.23 -1.94 -12.16
N ARG A 393 18.54 -1.25 -13.08
CA ARG A 393 19.09 -0.08 -13.82
C ARG A 393 19.12 1.21 -12.99
N TYR A 394 18.41 1.24 -11.86
CA TYR A 394 18.15 2.45 -11.10
C TYR A 394 18.74 2.37 -9.69
N ARG A 395 18.99 3.55 -9.10
CA ARG A 395 19.37 3.61 -7.69
C ARG A 395 18.16 3.25 -6.84
N LEU A 396 18.35 2.34 -5.88
CA LEU A 396 17.31 1.96 -4.93
C LEU A 396 16.65 3.19 -4.27
N SER A 397 17.42 4.23 -3.91
CA SER A 397 16.88 5.45 -3.32
C SER A 397 15.81 6.12 -4.17
N ASP A 398 15.99 6.15 -5.48
CA ASP A 398 15.08 6.83 -6.41
C ASP A 398 13.83 5.97 -6.62
N LEU A 399 14.02 4.64 -6.73
CA LEU A 399 12.92 3.67 -6.84
C LEU A 399 11.99 3.69 -5.62
N LEU A 400 12.54 3.75 -4.40
CA LEU A 400 11.73 3.80 -3.17
C LEU A 400 10.76 4.99 -3.17
N VAL A 401 11.18 6.10 -3.78
CA VAL A 401 10.33 7.29 -3.90
C VAL A 401 9.34 7.13 -5.05
N ILE A 402 9.79 6.69 -6.23
CA ILE A 402 8.91 6.51 -7.40
C ILE A 402 7.76 5.54 -7.10
N PHE A 403 8.01 4.47 -6.35
CA PHE A 403 7.01 3.47 -5.98
C PHE A 403 6.16 3.83 -4.76
N LEU A 404 6.34 5.00 -4.15
CA LEU A 404 5.55 5.41 -2.98
C LEU A 404 4.04 5.48 -3.25
N PRO A 405 3.55 6.01 -4.40
CA PRO A 405 2.12 5.98 -4.74
C PRO A 405 1.61 4.54 -4.87
N THR A 406 2.35 3.68 -5.56
CA THR A 406 2.03 2.25 -5.70
C THR A 406 1.91 1.58 -4.33
N LEU A 407 2.85 1.84 -3.42
CA LEU A 407 2.80 1.28 -2.07
C LEU A 407 1.50 1.64 -1.37
N SER A 408 1.06 2.90 -1.47
CA SER A 408 -0.21 3.32 -0.87
C SER A 408 -1.42 2.57 -1.45
N TYR A 409 -1.42 2.28 -2.75
CA TYR A 409 -2.50 1.50 -3.38
C TYR A 409 -2.48 0.02 -2.98
N ILE A 410 -1.31 -0.63 -2.96
CA ILE A 410 -1.21 -2.05 -2.58
C ILE A 410 -1.70 -2.29 -1.14
N LEU A 411 -1.53 -1.30 -0.26
CA LEU A 411 -2.00 -1.37 1.13
C LEU A 411 -3.53 -1.27 1.27
N ASN A 412 -4.24 -0.72 0.28
CA ASN A 412 -5.66 -0.34 0.43
C ASN A 412 -6.59 -0.83 -0.69
N THR A 413 -6.05 -1.40 -1.76
CA THR A 413 -6.83 -1.82 -2.93
C THR A 413 -6.38 -3.19 -3.44
N SER A 414 -7.15 -3.75 -4.38
CA SER A 414 -6.81 -5.02 -5.02
C SER A 414 -5.54 -4.92 -5.86
N LEU A 415 -4.86 -6.04 -6.06
CA LEU A 415 -3.63 -6.14 -6.83
C LEU A 415 -3.89 -5.83 -8.29
N PHE A 416 -4.98 -6.35 -8.85
CA PHE A 416 -5.34 -6.10 -10.25
C PHE A 416 -5.75 -4.65 -10.49
N THR A 417 -6.48 -4.02 -9.56
CA THR A 417 -6.75 -2.57 -9.61
C THR A 417 -5.44 -1.79 -9.53
N THR A 418 -4.50 -2.22 -8.68
CA THR A 418 -3.21 -1.54 -8.57
C THR A 418 -2.39 -1.66 -9.86
N LEU A 419 -2.38 -2.84 -10.48
CA LEU A 419 -1.67 -3.12 -11.73
C LEU A 419 -2.27 -2.37 -12.91
N LEU A 420 -3.58 -2.52 -13.13
CA LEU A 420 -4.25 -2.05 -14.35
C LEU A 420 -4.74 -0.62 -14.21
N SER A 421 -5.35 -0.25 -13.08
CA SER A 421 -6.02 1.04 -12.90
C SER A 421 -5.12 2.09 -12.26
N ASN A 422 -4.33 1.74 -11.25
CA ASN A 422 -3.49 2.71 -10.51
C ASN A 422 -2.07 2.88 -11.11
N GLY A 423 -1.83 2.37 -12.32
CA GLY A 423 -0.63 2.65 -13.09
C GLY A 423 0.61 1.82 -12.76
N LEU A 424 0.56 0.81 -11.87
CA LEU A 424 1.75 0.00 -11.57
C LEU A 424 2.30 -0.73 -12.80
N LEU A 425 1.43 -1.30 -13.65
CA LEU A 425 1.89 -1.93 -14.90
C LEU A 425 2.59 -0.92 -15.81
N ILE A 426 2.03 0.29 -15.93
CA ILE A 426 2.59 1.36 -16.74
C ILE A 426 3.95 1.80 -16.16
N LEU A 427 4.07 1.90 -14.84
CA LEU A 427 5.33 2.22 -14.18
C LEU A 427 6.40 1.15 -14.45
N ILE A 428 6.03 -0.13 -14.38
CA ILE A 428 6.89 -1.26 -14.73
C ILE A 428 7.38 -1.12 -16.18
N LEU A 429 6.49 -0.81 -17.11
CA LEU A 429 6.84 -0.59 -18.53
C LEU A 429 7.72 0.65 -18.71
N LEU A 430 7.45 1.76 -18.02
CA LEU A 430 8.27 2.96 -18.07
C LEU A 430 9.70 2.68 -17.61
N LEU A 431 9.87 1.96 -16.50
CA LEU A 431 11.20 1.58 -15.98
C LEU A 431 11.90 0.56 -16.88
N GLY A 432 11.15 -0.36 -17.49
CA GLY A 432 11.69 -1.38 -18.39
C GLY A 432 12.13 -0.84 -19.75
N CYS A 433 11.35 0.09 -20.32
CA CYS A 433 11.48 0.54 -21.71
C CYS A 433 12.18 1.90 -21.88
N THR A 434 12.27 2.76 -20.86
CA THR A 434 12.75 4.14 -21.09
C THR A 434 14.29 4.26 -21.10
N GLU A 435 14.83 5.03 -22.04
CA GLU A 435 16.21 5.55 -21.98
C GLU A 435 16.28 6.65 -20.93
N ASN A 436 16.72 6.33 -19.71
CA ASN A 436 16.64 7.28 -18.58
C ASN A 436 18.01 7.95 -18.29
N PRO A 437 18.07 9.29 -18.12
CA PRO A 437 19.29 10.01 -17.75
C PRO A 437 19.91 9.60 -16.40
N ILE A 438 19.13 9.00 -15.49
CA ILE A 438 19.58 8.52 -14.17
C ILE A 438 20.01 7.04 -14.21
N ASP A 439 19.95 6.38 -15.37
CA ASP A 439 20.44 5.01 -15.51
C ASP A 439 21.91 4.92 -15.04
N ILE A 440 22.16 4.05 -14.06
CA ILE A 440 23.50 3.88 -13.48
C ILE A 440 24.47 3.39 -14.56
N ARG A 441 24.00 2.56 -15.51
CA ARG A 441 24.84 2.04 -16.58
C ARG A 441 25.33 3.15 -17.52
N LEU A 442 24.44 4.07 -17.89
CA LEU A 442 24.80 5.20 -18.76
C LEU A 442 25.76 6.18 -18.06
N ASN A 443 25.61 6.39 -16.76
CA ASN A 443 26.50 7.27 -16.00
C ASN A 443 27.88 6.65 -15.74
N ASN A 444 27.98 5.32 -15.58
CA ASN A 444 29.28 4.66 -15.49
C ASN A 444 30.05 4.74 -16.81
N ASN A 445 29.39 4.53 -17.95
CA ASN A 445 30.01 4.64 -19.28
C ASN A 445 30.47 6.07 -19.63
N LYS A 446 29.88 7.11 -19.03
CA LYS A 446 30.29 8.52 -19.21
C LYS A 446 31.48 8.94 -18.34
N ASN A 447 31.77 8.21 -17.26
CA ASN A 447 32.92 8.49 -16.40
C ASN A 447 34.19 7.73 -16.84
N GLU A 448 34.08 6.87 -17.86
CA GLU A 448 35.19 6.12 -18.48
C GLU A 448 35.63 6.73 -19.83
N GLN A 449 35.13 7.92 -20.17
CA GLN A 449 35.60 8.79 -21.26
C GLN A 449 36.03 10.13 -20.68
#